data_AF-A0A8W8MH06-F1
#
_entry.id   AF-A0A8W8MH06-F1
#
_cell.length_a   1.000
_cell.length_b   1.000
_cell.length_c   1.000
_cell.angle_alpha   90.00
_cell.angle_beta   90.00
_cell.angle_gamma   90.00
#
_symmetry.space_group_name_H-M   'P 1'
#
loop_
_entity.id
_entity.type
_entity.pdbx_description
1 polymer ?
#
loop_
_entity_poly.entity_id
_entity_poly.type
_entity_poly.pdbx_seq_one_letter_code
_entity_poly.pdbx_strand_id
1 'polypeptide(L)'
;FNVSEDFADHNHGLQIHEYGDMEHGCDTIGELYHNEHAPNHDNPGDLGDLHDDDHGEVNATRTFDWLTIGHTDGILGRSLAILQGDHTSHTAIIACCVIGRSHAH
;
A
#
# COMPACT_ATOMS: atom_id res chain seq x y z
N PHE A 1 -11.93 -14.84 5.34
CA PHE A 1 -11.36 -14.28 4.11
C PHE A 1 -12.19 -14.80 2.94
N ASN A 2 -12.95 -13.92 2.28
CA ASN A 2 -13.69 -14.30 1.09
C ASN A 2 -12.79 -14.05 -0.12
N VAL A 3 -11.95 -15.02 -0.43
CA VAL A 3 -10.99 -14.97 -1.57
C VAL A 3 -11.66 -15.22 -2.92
N SER A 4 -13.00 -15.32 -2.99
CA SER A 4 -13.69 -15.66 -4.25
C SER A 4 -13.54 -14.60 -5.34
N GLU A 5 -13.41 -13.33 -4.95
CA GLU A 5 -13.16 -12.21 -5.87
C GLU A 5 -11.67 -12.07 -6.21
N ASP A 6 -10.81 -12.59 -5.34
CA ASP A 6 -9.35 -12.65 -5.46
C ASP A 6 -8.91 -13.66 -6.55
N PHE A 7 -9.52 -14.84 -6.52
CA PHE A 7 -9.19 -15.96 -7.41
C PHE A 7 -9.48 -15.73 -8.90
N ALA A 8 -10.30 -14.74 -9.26
CA ALA A 8 -10.68 -14.55 -10.67
C ALA A 8 -9.57 -13.82 -11.46
N ASP A 9 -8.94 -12.83 -10.84
CA ASP A 9 -8.06 -11.89 -11.53
C ASP A 9 -6.65 -11.83 -10.92
N HIS A 10 -6.42 -12.46 -9.75
CA HIS A 10 -5.12 -12.51 -9.07
C HIS A 10 -4.50 -11.12 -8.88
N ASN A 11 -5.32 -10.09 -8.62
CA ASN A 11 -4.87 -8.71 -8.53
C ASN A 11 -5.15 -8.14 -7.14
N HIS A 12 -4.14 -7.49 -6.59
CA HIS A 12 -4.21 -6.85 -5.27
C HIS A 12 -3.63 -5.45 -5.33
N GLY A 13 -4.45 -4.42 -5.07
CA GLY A 13 -3.97 -3.05 -4.98
C GLY A 13 -2.95 -2.91 -3.86
N LEU A 14 -1.82 -2.25 -4.14
CA LEU A 14 -0.79 -1.90 -3.18
C LEU A 14 -0.81 -0.39 -2.95
N GLN A 15 -1.02 0.02 -1.69
CA GLN A 15 -1.25 1.42 -1.36
C GLN A 15 -0.43 1.87 -0.15
N ILE A 16 -0.07 3.14 -0.11
CA ILE A 16 0.46 3.83 1.07
C ILE A 16 -0.63 4.74 1.62
N HIS A 17 -0.91 4.65 2.92
CA HIS A 17 -1.88 5.50 3.61
C HIS A 17 -1.21 6.47 4.59
N GLU A 18 -1.90 7.55 4.92
CA GLU A 18 -1.37 8.68 5.70
C GLU A 18 -0.82 8.31 7.07
N TYR A 19 -1.47 7.38 7.77
CA TYR A 19 -1.16 7.06 9.15
C TYR A 19 -0.62 5.64 9.30
N GLY A 20 0.39 5.50 10.15
CA GLY A 20 0.83 4.22 10.71
C GLY A 20 0.06 3.84 11.98
N ASP A 21 -1.17 4.33 12.16
CA ASP A 21 -1.99 4.00 13.32
C ASP A 21 -2.66 2.63 13.15
N MET A 22 -2.27 1.72 14.04
CA MET A 22 -2.72 0.33 14.05
C MET A 22 -3.63 0.02 15.25
N GLU A 23 -4.13 1.04 15.98
CA GLU A 23 -4.99 0.84 17.15
C GLU A 23 -6.23 -0.01 16.83
N HIS A 24 -6.77 0.13 15.62
CA HIS A 24 -7.90 -0.64 15.11
C HIS A 24 -7.55 -1.42 13.84
N GLY A 25 -6.31 -1.89 13.73
CA GLY A 25 -5.83 -2.56 12.52
C GLY A 25 -5.84 -1.61 11.31
N CYS A 26 -6.36 -2.07 10.17
CA CYS A 26 -6.35 -1.28 8.94
C CYS A 26 -7.45 -0.21 8.88
N ASP A 27 -8.35 -0.15 9.86
CA ASP A 27 -9.47 0.80 9.86
C ASP A 27 -9.02 2.24 10.20
N THR A 28 -7.84 2.40 10.81
CA THR A 28 -7.34 3.69 11.32
C THR A 28 -6.15 4.25 10.55
N ILE A 29 -5.78 3.63 9.42
CA ILE A 29 -4.60 4.05 8.66
C ILE A 29 -4.80 5.32 7.82
N GLY A 30 -6.03 5.83 7.74
CA GLY A 30 -6.36 7.09 7.08
C GLY A 30 -6.56 6.98 5.57
N GLU A 31 -6.56 8.15 4.92
CA GLU A 31 -6.72 8.26 3.48
C GLU A 31 -5.44 7.83 2.74
N LEU A 32 -5.53 7.75 1.40
CA LEU A 32 -4.39 7.45 0.54
C LEU A 32 -3.35 8.57 0.66
N TYR A 33 -2.06 8.24 0.74
CA TYR A 33 -0.98 9.23 0.79
C TYR A 33 -1.10 10.25 -0.36
N HIS A 34 -1.20 11.54 0.02
CA HIS A 34 -1.63 12.62 -0.86
C HIS A 34 -0.48 13.31 -1.62
N ASN A 35 -0.88 14.04 -2.66
CA ASN A 35 -0.03 14.82 -3.56
C ASN A 35 0.78 15.95 -2.90
N GLU A 36 0.41 16.41 -1.70
CA GLU A 36 1.18 17.43 -0.97
C GLU A 36 2.63 16.99 -0.73
N HIS A 37 2.86 15.68 -0.71
CA HIS A 37 4.17 15.08 -0.55
C HIS A 37 4.85 14.65 -1.88
N ALA A 38 4.12 14.69 -2.99
CA ALA A 38 4.60 14.41 -4.35
C ALA A 38 3.77 15.20 -5.39
N PRO A 39 4.00 16.52 -5.52
CA PRO A 39 3.08 17.44 -6.19
C PRO A 39 2.84 17.21 -7.69
N ASN A 40 3.69 16.41 -8.34
CA ASN A 40 3.61 16.09 -9.75
C ASN A 40 3.00 14.70 -10.01
N HIS A 41 2.41 14.08 -8.99
CA HIS A 41 1.82 12.75 -9.08
C HIS A 41 0.40 12.79 -8.51
N ASP A 42 -0.59 12.41 -9.32
CA ASP A 42 -2.00 12.55 -8.95
C ASP A 42 -2.37 11.67 -7.75
N ASN A 43 -1.87 10.42 -7.72
CA ASN A 43 -2.08 9.46 -6.64
C ASN A 43 -0.74 8.86 -6.19
N PRO A 44 0.08 9.57 -5.39
CA PRO A 44 1.42 9.09 -5.06
C PRO A 44 1.43 7.91 -4.08
N GLY A 45 0.34 7.71 -3.34
CA GLY A 45 0.14 6.56 -2.48
C GLY A 45 -0.34 5.31 -3.21
N ASP A 46 -0.79 5.43 -4.45
CA ASP A 46 -1.21 4.30 -5.26
C ASP A 46 -0.01 3.70 -5.99
N LEU A 47 0.36 2.46 -5.65
CA LEU A 47 1.53 1.78 -6.19
C LEU A 47 1.15 0.77 -7.30
N GLY A 48 -0.12 0.71 -7.69
CA GLY A 48 -0.69 -0.23 -8.65
C GLY A 48 -0.96 -1.62 -8.05
N ASP A 49 -1.10 -2.63 -8.90
CA ASP A 49 -1.47 -3.98 -8.48
C ASP A 49 -0.26 -4.89 -8.23
N LEU A 50 -0.31 -5.70 -7.17
CA LEU A 50 0.42 -6.95 -7.07
C LEU A 50 -0.35 -8.04 -7.80
N HIS A 51 0.39 -8.96 -8.42
CA HIS A 51 -0.17 -10.13 -9.07
C HIS A 51 0.40 -11.38 -8.41
N ASP A 52 -0.45 -12.18 -7.79
CA ASP A 52 -0.08 -13.46 -7.18
C ASP A 52 -0.08 -14.58 -8.22
N ASP A 53 0.64 -15.67 -7.93
CA ASP A 53 0.62 -16.88 -8.74
C ASP A 53 -0.50 -17.84 -8.31
N ASP A 54 -0.59 -19.02 -8.94
CA ASP A 54 -1.58 -20.05 -8.59
C ASP A 54 -1.50 -20.55 -7.12
N HIS A 55 -0.45 -20.16 -6.38
CA HIS A 55 -0.26 -20.48 -4.96
C HIS A 55 -0.54 -19.29 -4.03
N GLY A 56 -0.91 -18.12 -4.56
CA GLY A 56 -1.10 -16.90 -3.80
C GLY A 56 0.22 -16.21 -3.42
N GLU A 57 1.32 -16.51 -4.12
CA GLU A 57 2.63 -15.91 -3.85
C GLU A 57 2.94 -14.75 -4.81
N VAL A 58 3.42 -13.64 -4.25
CA VAL A 58 3.86 -12.47 -5.03
C VAL A 58 5.38 -12.34 -4.96
N ASN A 59 6.02 -12.29 -6.13
CA ASN A 59 7.43 -11.94 -6.26
C ASN A 59 7.59 -10.75 -7.21
N ALA A 60 7.59 -9.54 -6.64
CA ALA A 60 7.65 -8.30 -7.39
C ALA A 60 8.72 -7.35 -6.83
N THR A 61 9.35 -6.59 -7.72
CA THR A 61 10.23 -5.47 -7.36
C THR A 61 9.73 -4.23 -8.10
N ARG A 62 9.52 -3.14 -7.36
CA ARG A 62 9.08 -1.84 -7.89
C ARG A 62 10.04 -0.74 -7.48
N THR A 63 10.07 0.34 -8.24
CA THR A 63 10.89 1.52 -7.95
C THR A 63 10.06 2.75 -8.21
N PHE A 64 10.05 3.65 -7.24
CA PHE A 64 9.28 4.89 -7.27
C PHE A 64 10.22 6.04 -6.91
N ASP A 65 10.44 6.95 -7.84
CA ASP A 65 11.39 8.06 -7.68
C ASP A 65 10.78 9.29 -6.99
N TRP A 66 9.45 9.33 -6.85
CA TRP A 66 8.72 10.38 -6.14
C TRP A 66 8.59 10.14 -4.63
N LEU A 67 8.89 8.94 -4.14
CA LEU A 67 8.80 8.61 -2.71
C LEU A 67 10.07 9.05 -1.99
N THR A 68 9.92 9.73 -0.86
CA THR A 68 11.02 10.16 0.00
C THR A 68 10.99 9.44 1.33
N ILE A 69 12.15 9.07 1.88
CA ILE A 69 12.25 8.35 3.16
C ILE A 69 12.32 9.31 4.36
N GLY A 70 13.17 10.34 4.28
CA GLY A 70 13.30 11.38 5.32
C GLY A 70 12.44 12.60 5.00
N HIS A 71 12.28 13.51 5.97
CA HIS A 71 11.50 14.77 5.95
C HIS A 71 10.05 14.66 6.47
N THR A 72 9.42 15.81 6.75
CA THR A 72 8.03 15.94 7.24
C THR A 72 7.04 15.16 6.37
N ASP A 73 7.36 15.04 5.08
CA ASP A 73 6.50 14.47 4.05
C ASP A 73 6.91 13.04 3.65
N GLY A 74 7.98 12.46 4.24
CA GLY A 74 8.53 11.17 3.81
C GLY A 74 7.84 9.96 4.42
N ILE A 75 7.76 8.83 3.71
CA ILE A 75 6.90 7.67 4.00
C ILE A 75 7.13 6.94 5.34
N LEU A 76 8.15 7.30 6.13
CA LEU A 76 8.37 6.69 7.43
C LEU A 76 7.24 7.00 8.41
N GLY A 77 6.77 5.98 9.13
CA GLY A 77 5.67 6.08 10.09
C GLY A 77 4.28 6.11 9.45
N ARG A 78 4.20 6.08 8.12
CA ARG A 78 2.97 5.82 7.36
C ARG A 78 2.71 4.32 7.28
N SER A 79 1.63 3.91 6.62
CA SER A 79 1.33 2.49 6.43
C SER A 79 1.37 2.07 4.97
N LEU A 80 1.72 0.81 4.76
CA LEU A 80 1.57 0.09 3.49
C LEU A 80 0.38 -0.86 3.64
N ALA A 81 -0.52 -0.87 2.67
CA ALA A 81 -1.76 -1.62 2.65
C ALA A 81 -1.89 -2.45 1.37
N ILE A 82 -2.57 -3.60 1.48
CA ILE A 82 -2.91 -4.50 0.38
C ILE A 82 -4.44 -4.67 0.35
N LEU A 83 -5.02 -4.54 -0.84
CA LEU A 83 -6.47 -4.57 -1.08
C LEU A 83 -6.96 -5.95 -1.57
N GLN A 84 -8.25 -6.24 -1.36
CA GLN A 84 -8.96 -7.41 -1.89
C GLN A 84 -9.46 -7.12 -3.31
N GLY A 85 -8.58 -7.17 -4.31
CA GLY A 85 -8.86 -6.75 -5.69
C GLY A 85 -7.94 -5.63 -6.15
N ASP A 86 -8.12 -5.13 -7.37
CA ASP A 86 -7.23 -4.13 -7.96
C ASP A 86 -7.23 -2.77 -7.25
N HIS A 87 -6.22 -1.96 -7.56
CA HIS A 87 -5.97 -0.61 -7.02
C HIS A 87 -7.03 0.44 -7.40
N THR A 88 -7.86 0.16 -8.41
CA THR A 88 -8.91 1.08 -8.87
C THR A 88 -10.25 0.82 -8.20
N SER A 89 -10.45 -0.41 -7.74
CA SER A 89 -11.64 -0.90 -7.08
C SER A 89 -11.55 -0.57 -5.58
N HIS A 90 -12.53 0.15 -5.05
CA HIS A 90 -12.60 0.48 -3.61
C HIS A 90 -13.01 -0.77 -2.81
N THR A 91 -12.07 -1.69 -2.70
CA THR A 91 -12.26 -2.99 -2.04
C THR A 91 -11.71 -2.95 -0.61
N ALA A 92 -11.97 -4.02 0.15
CA ALA A 92 -11.51 -4.10 1.53
C ALA A 92 -9.98 -4.19 1.60
N ILE A 93 -9.38 -3.57 2.61
CA ILE A 93 -7.96 -3.74 2.94
C ILE A 93 -7.80 -5.09 3.66
N ILE A 94 -6.99 -5.99 3.09
CA ILE A 94 -6.77 -7.34 3.63
C ILE A 94 -5.55 -7.43 4.53
N ALA A 95 -4.59 -6.53 4.35
CA ALA A 95 -3.41 -6.42 5.18
C ALA A 95 -2.91 -4.98 5.20
N CYS A 96 -2.32 -4.57 6.32
CA CYS A 96 -1.60 -3.32 6.44
C CYS A 96 -0.48 -3.44 7.46
N CYS A 97 0.54 -2.58 7.34
CA CYS A 97 1.63 -2.50 8.29
C CYS A 97 2.27 -1.11 8.30
N VAL A 98 3.01 -0.79 9.36
CA VAL A 98 3.73 0.48 9.48
C VAL A 98 5.07 0.40 8.73
N ILE A 99 5.38 1.44 7.96
CA ILE A 99 6.69 1.63 7.31
C ILE A 99 7.69 2.14 8.36
N GLY A 100 8.38 1.19 8.98
CA GLY A 100 9.37 1.46 10.02
C GLY A 100 10.78 1.73 9.49
N ARG A 101 11.67 2.20 10.38
CA ARG A 101 13.11 2.27 10.11
C ARG A 101 13.74 0.90 10.37
N SER A 102 14.47 0.38 9.40
CA SER A 102 15.35 -0.77 9.59
C SER A 102 16.79 -0.32 9.78
N HIS A 103 17.58 -1.07 10.55
CA HIS A 103 19.02 -0.91 10.55
C HIS A 103 19.59 -1.56 9.30
N ALA A 104 20.24 -0.76 8.44
CA ALA A 104 21.11 -1.31 7.42
C ALA A 104 22.32 -1.95 8.10
N HIS A 105 22.52 -3.25 7.86
CA HIS A 105 23.74 -3.96 8.24
C HIS A 105 24.88 -3.62 7.27
#